data_AF-A0A7K4K5I4-F1
#
_entry.id   AF-A0A7K4K5I4-F1
#
_cell.length_a   1.000
_cell.length_b   1.000
_cell.length_c   1.000
_cell.angle_alpha   90.00
_cell.angle_beta   90.00
_cell.angle_gamma   90.00
#
_symmetry.space_group_name_H-M   'P 1'
#
loop_
_entity.id
_entity.type
_entity.pdbx_description
1 polymer ?
#
loop_
_entity_poly.entity_id
_entity_poly.type
_entity_poly.pdbx_seq_one_letter_code
_entity_poly.pdbx_strand_id
1 'polypeptide(L)' 'CDHVTGECTCPPGWTGHDCKHPCDSDHWGQGCENPCVCNNSDGSCDPVTGSCSCEPGYTGKHCE' A
#
# COMPACT_ATOMS: atom_id res chain seq x y z
N CYS A 1 7.50 -17.15 -3.14
CA CYS A 1 7.66 -16.81 -4.56
C CYS A 1 7.01 -17.90 -5.38
N ASP A 2 5.96 -17.56 -6.11
CA ASP A 2 5.29 -18.47 -7.00
C ASP A 2 6.20 -18.76 -8.20
N HIS A 3 6.53 -20.04 -8.40
CA HIS A 3 7.42 -20.48 -9.46
C HIS A 3 6.83 -20.34 -10.88
N VAL A 4 5.53 -20.08 -11.00
CA VAL A 4 4.82 -19.93 -12.29
C VAL A 4 4.67 -18.45 -12.64
N THR A 5 4.25 -17.61 -11.70
CA THR A 5 4.07 -16.15 -11.97
C THR A 5 5.31 -15.32 -11.67
N GLY A 6 6.25 -15.83 -10.87
CA GLY A 6 7.40 -15.08 -10.39
C GLY A 6 7.07 -14.14 -9.22
N GLU A 7 5.83 -14.15 -8.73
CA GLU A 7 5.42 -13.26 -7.64
C GLU A 7 5.88 -13.77 -6.28
N CYS A 8 6.70 -12.97 -5.61
CA CYS A 8 7.04 -13.18 -4.22
C CYS A 8 5.91 -12.64 -3.35
N THR A 9 5.17 -13.56 -2.73
CA THR A 9 4.15 -13.28 -1.72
C THR A 9 4.84 -12.75 -0.46
N CYS A 10 5.02 -11.43 -0.41
CA CYS A 10 5.56 -10.72 0.74
C CYS A 10 4.47 -10.40 1.77
N PRO A 11 4.80 -10.25 3.05
CA PRO A 11 3.84 -9.73 4.01
C PRO A 11 3.34 -8.35 3.56
N PRO A 12 2.07 -8.00 3.87
CA PRO A 12 1.50 -6.72 3.47
C PRO A 12 2.35 -5.55 3.99
N GLY A 13 2.60 -4.59 3.13
CA GLY A 13 3.50 -3.45 3.38
C GLY A 13 4.97 -3.67 3.01
N TRP A 14 5.31 -4.84 2.45
CA TRP A 14 6.65 -5.18 2.01
C TRP A 14 6.65 -5.70 0.57
N THR A 15 7.75 -5.46 -0.14
CA THR A 15 8.00 -5.84 -1.53
C THR A 15 9.48 -6.14 -1.78
N GLY A 16 9.78 -6.44 -3.04
CA GLY A 16 11.06 -6.92 -3.51
C GLY A 16 11.19 -8.43 -3.37
N HIS A 17 12.21 -8.97 -4.05
CA HIS A 17 12.51 -10.41 -4.04
C HIS A 17 12.72 -10.97 -2.61
N ASP A 18 13.24 -10.16 -1.70
CA ASP A 18 13.54 -10.54 -0.32
C ASP A 18 12.48 -10.06 0.69
N CYS A 19 11.41 -9.37 0.26
CA CYS A 19 10.42 -8.75 1.15
C CYS A 19 11.03 -7.83 2.22
N LYS A 20 12.14 -7.18 1.89
CA LYS A 20 12.89 -6.26 2.76
C LYS A 20 12.74 -4.80 2.33
N HIS A 21 12.11 -4.55 1.20
CA HIS A 21 11.79 -3.19 0.79
C HIS A 21 10.37 -2.87 1.25
N PRO A 22 10.17 -1.80 2.04
CA PRO A 22 8.83 -1.33 2.33
C PRO A 22 8.14 -0.85 1.06
N CYS A 23 6.81 -0.86 1.05
CA CYS A 23 6.04 -0.26 -0.04
C CYS A 23 6.26 1.25 -0.12
N ASP A 24 6.23 1.78 -1.35
CA ASP A 24 6.10 3.21 -1.57
C ASP A 24 4.77 3.72 -1.00
N SER A 25 4.76 4.98 -0.58
CA SER A 25 3.59 5.65 0.02
C SER A 25 2.35 5.70 -0.89
N ASP A 26 2.55 5.44 -2.19
CA ASP A 26 1.52 5.34 -3.22
C ASP A 26 0.97 3.92 -3.42
N HIS A 27 1.45 2.92 -2.67
CA HIS A 27 1.02 1.53 -2.81
C HIS A 27 0.89 0.79 -1.47
N TRP A 28 0.03 -0.22 -1.43
CA TRP A 28 -0.30 -0.98 -0.24
C TRP A 28 -0.67 -2.45 -0.55
N GLY A 29 -0.79 -3.22 0.53
CA GLY A 29 -1.15 -4.63 0.48
C GLY A 29 0.06 -5.54 0.29
N GLN A 30 -0.21 -6.79 -0.06
CA GLN A 30 0.82 -7.78 -0.34
C GLN A 30 1.59 -7.37 -1.60
N GLY A 31 2.92 -7.27 -1.50
CA GLY A 31 3.78 -6.91 -2.65
C GLY A 31 3.61 -5.48 -3.18
N CYS A 32 2.84 -4.62 -2.50
CA CYS A 32 2.48 -3.28 -2.98
C CYS A 32 1.68 -3.30 -4.29
N GLU A 33 0.89 -4.35 -4.51
CA GLU A 33 0.10 -4.50 -5.73
C GLU A 33 -1.10 -3.54 -5.82
N ASN A 34 -1.52 -2.96 -4.69
CA ASN A 34 -2.68 -2.06 -4.67
C ASN A 34 -2.20 -0.60 -4.64
N PRO A 35 -2.61 0.25 -5.58
CA PRO A 35 -2.29 1.67 -5.50
C PRO A 35 -3.12 2.37 -4.41
N CYS A 36 -2.53 3.38 -3.81
CA CYS A 36 -3.16 4.27 -2.85
C CYS A 36 -3.86 5.40 -3.57
N VAL A 37 -5.14 5.54 -3.29
CA VAL A 37 -5.99 6.54 -3.92
C VAL A 37 -6.49 7.45 -2.82
N CYS A 38 -5.63 8.36 -2.37
CA CYS A 38 -5.94 9.28 -1.27
C CYS A 38 -5.98 10.72 -1.81
N ASN A 39 -7.14 11.35 -1.85
CA ASN A 39 -7.28 12.66 -2.51
C ASN A 39 -7.00 13.84 -1.55
N ASN A 40 -7.63 13.85 -0.37
CA ASN A 40 -7.42 14.86 0.69
C ASN A 40 -6.56 14.30 1.84
N SER A 41 -5.32 13.96 1.51
CA SER A 41 -4.35 13.39 2.43
C SER A 41 -2.95 13.91 2.12
N ASP A 42 -1.98 13.56 2.95
CA ASP A 42 -0.55 13.84 2.73
C ASP A 42 0.06 13.11 1.51
N GLY A 43 -0.76 12.40 0.72
CA GLY A 43 -0.32 11.56 -0.40
C GLY A 43 0.30 10.24 0.06
N SER A 44 0.15 9.90 1.34
CA SER A 44 0.61 8.67 1.94
C SER A 44 -0.55 7.87 2.52
N CYS A 45 -0.51 6.56 2.27
CA CYS A 45 -1.43 5.58 2.82
C CYS A 45 -0.67 4.58 3.71
N ASP A 46 -1.41 3.87 4.54
CA ASP A 46 -0.87 2.76 5.29
C ASP A 46 -0.51 1.60 4.33
N PRO A 47 0.76 1.17 4.27
CA PRO A 47 1.21 0.19 3.28
C PRO A 47 0.66 -1.22 3.55
N VAL A 48 0.09 -1.47 4.74
CA VAL A 48 -0.48 -2.76 5.13
C VAL A 48 -1.98 -2.80 4.83
N THR A 49 -2.70 -1.74 5.18
CA THR A 49 -4.17 -1.68 5.17
C THR A 49 -4.74 -0.84 4.03
N GLY A 50 -3.92 0.02 3.41
CA GLY A 50 -4.35 1.01 2.42
C GLY A 50 -5.14 2.17 3.02
N SER A 51 -5.14 2.32 4.34
CA SER A 51 -5.87 3.41 4.99
C SER A 51 -5.14 4.73 4.80
N CYS A 52 -5.80 5.68 4.16
CA CYS A 52 -5.30 7.04 4.02
C CYS A 52 -5.41 7.80 5.35
N SER A 53 -4.36 8.56 5.70
CA SER A 53 -4.45 9.53 6.79
C SER A 53 -5.13 10.80 6.27
N CYS A 54 -6.45 10.86 6.44
CA CYS A 54 -7.25 12.00 5.98
C CYS A 54 -7.02 13.24 6.83
N GLU A 55 -7.06 14.40 6.18
CA GLU A 55 -7.13 15.68 6.89
C GLU A 55 -8.39 15.76 7.77
N PRO A 56 -8.33 16.48 8.91
CA PRO A 56 -9.46 16.61 9.82
C PRO A 56 -10.66 17.25 9.10
N GLY A 57 -11.71 16.45 8.88
CA GLY A 57 -12.91 16.85 8.15
C GLY A 57 -13.25 15.93 6.98
N TYR A 58 -12.32 15.10 6.53
CA TYR A 58 -12.54 14.11 5.47
C TYR A 58 -12.73 12.72 6.06
N THR A 59 -13.60 11.93 5.43
CA THR A 59 -13.95 10.58 5.89
C THR A 59 -14.08 9.64 4.70
N GLY A 60 -13.82 8.35 4.92
CA GLY A 60 -13.86 7.35 3.86
C GLY A 60 -12.46 6.80 3.58
N LYS A 61 -12.40 5.72 2.79
CA LYS A 61 -11.13 5.03 2.53
C LYS A 61 -10.14 5.91 1.75
N HIS A 62 -10.65 6.81 0.92
CA HIS A 62 -9.88 7.64 -0.02
C HIS A 62 -9.87 9.13 0.36
N CYS A 63 -10.36 9.47 1.56
CA CYS A 63 -10.55 10.84 2.03
C CYS A 63 -11.40 11.67 1.04
N GLU A 64 -12.59 11.16 0.75
CA GLU A 64 -13.61 11.82 -0.07
C GLU A 64 -14.36 12.92 0.69
#